data_AF-A0A1V5K8K3-F1
#
_entry.id   AF-A0A1V5K8K3-F1
#
_cell.length_a   1.000
_cell.length_b   1.000
_cell.length_c   1.000
_cell.angle_alpha   90.00
_cell.angle_beta   90.00
_cell.angle_gamma   90.00
#
_symmetry.space_group_name_H-M   'P 1'
#
loop_
_entity.id
_entity.type
_entity.pdbx_description
1 polymer ?
#
loop_
_entity_poly.entity_id
_entity_poly.type
_entity_poly.pdbx_seq_one_letter_code
_entity_poly.pdbx_strand_id
1 'polypeptide(L)'
;MAGDAWIHYLIARRTGSSAAQALALRLAEAETAGVDFRNAPARRRVWEFLFFDPKVRETERQKNVVLFQDGGQIFLRKKNAENETLITCRSGAPLGRERYAHGEWGGYGHSDPCNGAFLICRNRSFLACGPGPVYRRDTALHNTVTFDGRGQIGDSLVWAPEFIPADRFSRLIQTSVEETSLLMEAELAPAYLDFLGVRSFNRRIFCPDADVLLVHDRIELEKNARCNGICIPMRFLS
;
A
#
# COMPACT_ATOMS: atom_id res chain seq x y z
N MET A 1 4.12 17.20 -0.92
CA MET A 1 3.05 16.46 -1.61
C MET A 1 1.90 17.41 -1.75
N ALA A 2 1.51 17.74 -2.97
CA ALA A 2 0.39 18.62 -3.24
C ALA A 2 -0.23 18.23 -4.58
N GLY A 3 -1.55 18.40 -4.70
CA GLY A 3 -2.35 17.87 -5.80
C GLY A 3 -3.61 17.15 -5.30
N ASP A 4 -4.64 17.12 -6.14
CA ASP A 4 -5.92 16.40 -5.95
C ASP A 4 -6.78 16.77 -4.72
N ALA A 5 -6.64 17.98 -4.16
CA ALA A 5 -7.54 18.48 -3.11
C ALA A 5 -9.04 18.36 -3.48
N TRP A 6 -9.37 18.51 -4.76
CA TRP A 6 -10.73 18.40 -5.29
C TRP A 6 -11.42 17.07 -4.94
N ILE A 7 -10.70 15.94 -4.92
CA ILE A 7 -11.31 14.63 -4.61
C ILE A 7 -11.70 14.57 -3.13
N HIS A 8 -10.90 15.18 -2.27
CA HIS A 8 -11.15 15.24 -0.84
C HIS A 8 -12.29 16.20 -0.52
N TYR A 9 -12.40 17.34 -1.23
CA TYR A 9 -13.59 18.18 -1.17
C TYR A 9 -14.85 17.45 -1.65
N LEU A 10 -14.76 16.68 -2.74
CA LEU A 10 -15.89 15.88 -3.22
C LEU A 10 -16.34 14.85 -2.17
N ILE A 11 -15.38 14.16 -1.54
CA ILE A 11 -15.65 13.24 -0.43
C ILE A 11 -16.31 13.99 0.74
N ALA A 12 -15.73 15.10 1.19
CA ALA A 12 -16.24 15.91 2.28
C ALA A 12 -17.69 16.35 2.02
N ARG A 13 -17.96 16.91 0.84
CA ARG A 13 -19.29 17.36 0.42
C ARG A 13 -20.32 16.22 0.35
N ARG A 14 -19.93 15.05 -0.16
CA ARG A 14 -20.84 13.90 -0.29
C ARG A 14 -21.12 13.19 1.03
N THR A 15 -20.19 13.26 1.98
CA THR A 15 -20.24 12.44 3.21
C THR A 15 -20.36 13.25 4.49
N GLY A 16 -20.20 14.58 4.44
CA GLY A 16 -20.05 15.42 5.62
C GLY A 16 -18.72 15.20 6.36
N SER A 17 -17.73 14.54 5.75
CA SER A 17 -16.48 14.18 6.43
C SER A 17 -15.59 15.40 6.71
N SER A 18 -15.53 15.77 7.99
CA SER A 18 -14.68 16.86 8.50
C SER A 18 -13.18 16.60 8.31
N ALA A 19 -12.76 15.34 8.40
CA ALA A 19 -11.37 14.94 8.16
C ALA A 19 -10.98 15.05 6.68
N ALA A 20 -11.89 14.72 5.77
CA ALA A 20 -11.68 14.92 4.34
C ALA A 20 -11.58 16.40 4.00
N GLN A 21 -12.44 17.24 4.61
CA GLN A 21 -12.38 18.70 4.47
C GLN A 21 -11.02 19.24 4.94
N ALA A 22 -10.57 18.84 6.13
CA ALA A 22 -9.27 19.27 6.68
C ALA A 22 -8.09 18.88 5.77
N LEU A 23 -8.10 17.65 5.24
CA LEU A 23 -7.06 17.20 4.32
C LEU A 23 -7.11 17.96 2.99
N ALA A 24 -8.31 18.23 2.45
CA ALA A 24 -8.50 18.99 1.22
C ALA A 24 -7.92 20.40 1.34
N LEU A 25 -8.21 21.11 2.43
CA LEU A 25 -7.67 22.45 2.72
C LEU A 25 -6.14 22.43 2.73
N ARG A 26 -5.54 21.50 3.49
CA ARG A 26 -4.08 21.34 3.55
C ARG A 26 -3.44 21.06 2.19
N LEU A 27 -4.06 20.21 1.37
CA LEU A 27 -3.56 19.89 0.03
C LEU A 27 -3.74 21.05 -0.96
N ALA A 28 -4.79 21.86 -0.80
CA ALA A 28 -5.07 23.01 -1.65
C ALA A 28 -4.06 24.15 -1.44
N GLU A 29 -3.59 24.32 -0.20
CA GLU A 29 -2.62 25.32 0.23
C GLU A 29 -1.15 24.86 0.10
N ALA A 30 -0.91 23.54 0.06
CA ALA A 30 0.44 23.00 -0.02
C ALA A 30 1.16 23.41 -1.32
N GLU A 31 2.45 23.75 -1.17
CA GLU A 31 3.35 24.06 -2.29
C GLU A 31 3.37 22.92 -3.31
N THR A 32 3.27 23.29 -4.59
CA THR A 32 3.41 22.39 -5.74
C THR A 32 4.82 21.80 -5.76
N ALA A 33 4.93 20.47 -5.80
CA ALA A 33 6.21 19.77 -5.95
C ALA A 33 6.03 18.51 -6.81
N GLY A 34 6.98 18.24 -7.73
CA GLY A 34 6.97 17.10 -8.64
C GLY A 34 6.12 17.31 -9.91
N VAL A 35 5.64 16.21 -10.52
CA VAL A 35 4.65 16.25 -11.62
C VAL A 35 3.28 16.53 -11.01
N ASP A 36 3.09 17.77 -10.61
CA ASP A 36 1.82 18.26 -10.13
C ASP A 36 0.93 18.60 -11.33
N PHE A 37 -0.22 17.96 -11.47
CA PHE A 37 -1.16 18.27 -12.54
C PHE A 37 -1.78 19.67 -12.43
N ARG A 38 -1.45 20.47 -11.40
CA ARG A 38 -1.64 21.92 -11.38
C ARG A 38 -0.71 22.67 -12.35
N ASN A 39 0.36 22.03 -12.87
CA ASN A 39 1.14 22.46 -14.04
C ASN A 39 0.48 22.09 -15.38
N ALA A 40 -0.61 21.33 -15.36
CA ALA A 40 -1.57 21.24 -16.46
C ALA A 40 -2.76 22.17 -16.12
N PRO A 41 -3.50 22.73 -17.09
CA PRO A 41 -4.13 24.06 -16.96
C PRO A 41 -5.06 24.24 -15.75
N ALA A 42 -5.37 25.50 -15.41
CA ALA A 42 -6.27 25.95 -14.31
C ALA A 42 -7.60 25.17 -14.15
N ARG A 43 -8.01 24.41 -15.17
CA ARG A 43 -9.13 23.46 -15.21
C ARG A 43 -9.22 22.43 -14.08
N ARG A 44 -8.20 22.24 -13.22
CA ARG A 44 -8.37 21.38 -12.01
C ARG A 44 -8.77 22.15 -10.75
N ARG A 45 -8.41 23.44 -10.63
CA ARG A 45 -8.87 24.31 -9.52
C ARG A 45 -10.38 24.57 -9.57
N VAL A 46 -10.99 24.51 -10.76
CA VAL A 46 -12.45 24.61 -10.90
C VAL A 46 -13.16 23.50 -10.12
N TRP A 47 -12.60 22.29 -10.04
CA TRP A 47 -13.19 21.19 -9.27
C TRP A 47 -13.07 21.43 -7.77
N GLU A 48 -11.98 22.06 -7.32
CA GLU A 48 -11.86 22.49 -5.92
C GLU A 48 -12.97 23.49 -5.58
N PHE A 49 -13.17 24.50 -6.42
CA PHE A 49 -14.27 25.47 -6.25
C PHE A 49 -15.65 24.80 -6.30
N LEU A 50 -15.89 23.91 -7.26
CA LEU A 50 -17.18 23.24 -7.43
C LEU A 50 -17.51 22.29 -6.27
N PHE A 51 -16.50 21.63 -5.68
CA PHE A 51 -16.72 20.63 -4.65
C PHE A 51 -16.53 21.15 -3.23
N PHE A 52 -15.88 22.29 -3.03
CA PHE A 52 -15.79 22.94 -1.74
C PHE A 52 -17.20 23.26 -1.19
N ASP A 53 -17.46 22.82 0.03
CA ASP A 53 -18.67 23.19 0.78
C ASP A 53 -18.24 23.86 2.09
N PRO A 54 -18.44 25.18 2.26
CA PRO A 54 -18.06 25.89 3.47
C PRO A 54 -18.88 25.48 4.71
N LYS A 55 -19.95 24.70 4.54
CA LYS A 55 -20.77 24.21 5.66
C LYS A 55 -20.15 22.98 6.33
N VAL A 56 -19.25 22.27 5.64
CA VAL A 56 -18.53 21.13 6.24
C VAL A 56 -17.40 21.70 7.08
N ARG A 57 -17.50 21.56 8.40
CA ARG A 57 -16.44 21.97 9.32
C ARG A 57 -15.24 21.05 9.17
N GLU A 58 -14.06 21.62 9.10
CA GLU A 58 -12.80 20.91 9.15
C GLU A 58 -12.48 20.44 10.58
N THR A 59 -12.01 19.21 10.72
CA THR A 59 -11.49 18.71 11.98
C THR A 59 -10.42 17.68 11.67
N GLU A 60 -9.21 17.90 12.19
CA GLU A 60 -8.16 16.89 12.08
C GLU A 60 -8.52 15.70 12.96
N ARG A 61 -8.76 14.56 12.31
CA ARG A 61 -8.86 13.27 12.99
C ARG A 61 -7.79 12.35 12.46
N GLN A 62 -6.80 12.06 13.28
CA GLN A 62 -5.77 11.07 12.96
C GLN A 62 -6.05 9.82 13.78
N LYS A 63 -6.26 8.70 13.08
CA LYS A 63 -6.22 7.39 13.71
C LYS A 63 -4.76 6.91 13.66
N ASN A 64 -4.28 6.35 14.77
CA ASN A 64 -2.97 5.73 14.78
C ASN A 64 -2.95 4.47 13.92
N VAL A 65 -4.07 3.74 13.85
CA VAL A 65 -4.19 2.56 13.00
C VAL A 65 -5.44 2.57 12.13
N VAL A 66 -5.28 2.16 10.88
CA VAL A 66 -6.36 1.93 9.92
C VAL A 66 -6.10 0.64 9.16
N LEU A 67 -7.08 -0.27 9.19
CA LEU A 67 -7.13 -1.48 8.36
C LEU A 67 -8.19 -1.30 7.28
N PHE A 68 -7.77 -1.41 6.02
CA PHE A 68 -8.64 -1.52 4.86
C PHE A 68 -8.81 -3.00 4.52
N GLN A 69 -9.87 -3.62 5.06
CA GLN A 69 -10.11 -5.06 4.94
C GLN A 69 -10.25 -5.52 3.48
N ASP A 70 -10.89 -4.71 2.64
CA ASP A 70 -11.20 -5.06 1.26
C ASP A 70 -9.94 -5.34 0.42
N GLY A 71 -8.96 -4.43 0.47
CA GLY A 71 -7.65 -4.58 -0.18
C GLY A 71 -6.57 -5.23 0.68
N GLY A 72 -6.86 -5.51 1.95
CA GLY A 72 -5.91 -6.07 2.92
C GLY A 72 -4.70 -5.18 3.21
N GLN A 73 -4.92 -3.87 3.35
CA GLN A 73 -3.88 -2.87 3.63
C GLN A 73 -4.00 -2.37 5.07
N ILE A 74 -2.88 -2.30 5.79
CA ILE A 74 -2.84 -1.73 7.14
C ILE A 74 -1.89 -0.54 7.18
N PHE A 75 -2.28 0.52 7.89
CA PHE A 75 -1.44 1.67 8.21
C PHE A 75 -1.34 1.78 9.72
N LEU A 76 -0.12 1.85 10.24
CA LEU A 76 0.21 2.11 11.64
C LEU A 76 1.08 3.36 11.72
N ARG A 77 0.63 4.37 12.46
CA ARG A 77 1.34 5.59 12.78
C ARG A 77 1.68 5.58 14.26
N LYS A 78 2.98 5.56 14.57
CA LYS A 78 3.52 5.70 15.92
C LYS A 78 4.11 7.09 16.06
N LYS A 79 3.74 7.81 17.11
CA LYS A 79 4.28 9.14 17.40
C LYS A 79 4.73 9.19 18.85
N ASN A 80 5.98 9.58 19.07
CA ASN A 80 6.52 9.91 20.38
C ASN A 80 7.10 11.33 20.36
N ALA A 81 7.72 11.76 21.47
CA ALA A 81 8.25 13.12 21.60
C ALA A 81 9.33 13.47 20.54
N GLU A 82 10.07 12.47 20.08
CA GLU A 82 11.24 12.67 19.22
C GLU A 82 10.97 12.32 17.74
N ASN A 83 10.03 11.42 17.50
CA ASN A 83 9.88 10.77 16.21
C ASN A 83 8.41 10.47 15.85
N GLU A 84 8.13 10.50 14.55
CA GLU A 84 6.92 9.97 13.95
C GLU A 84 7.28 8.89 12.91
N THR A 85 6.74 7.70 13.11
CA THR A 85 6.95 6.53 12.25
C THR A 85 5.63 6.10 11.64
N LEU A 86 5.58 5.99 10.31
CA LEU A 86 4.50 5.38 9.55
C LEU A 86 4.98 4.03 9.01
N ILE A 87 4.24 2.98 9.34
CA ILE A 87 4.42 1.63 8.82
C ILE A 87 3.18 1.28 8.02
N THR A 88 3.36 0.67 6.87
CA THR A 88 2.24 0.08 6.13
C THR A 88 2.61 -1.25 5.54
N CYS A 89 1.67 -2.19 5.55
CA CYS A 89 1.83 -3.52 4.96
C CYS A 89 0.56 -3.91 4.20
N ARG A 90 0.72 -4.79 3.21
CA ARG A 90 -0.38 -5.20 2.33
C ARG A 90 -0.36 -6.68 2.02
N SER A 91 -1.53 -7.29 1.99
CA SER A 91 -1.76 -8.61 1.41
C SER A 91 -3.24 -8.78 1.09
N GLY A 92 -3.58 -8.92 -0.18
CA GLY A 92 -4.97 -9.09 -0.58
C GLY A 92 -5.21 -9.02 -2.08
N ALA A 93 -6.49 -8.86 -2.44
CA ALA A 93 -6.90 -8.77 -3.83
C ALA A 93 -6.38 -7.44 -4.46
N PRO A 94 -5.85 -7.45 -5.69
CA PRO A 94 -5.27 -6.28 -6.34
C PRO A 94 -6.19 -5.05 -6.44
N LEU A 95 -7.49 -5.26 -6.57
CA LEU A 95 -8.54 -4.23 -6.62
C LEU A 95 -9.40 -4.18 -5.36
N GLY A 96 -9.14 -5.03 -4.38
CA GLY A 96 -10.09 -5.32 -3.31
C GLY A 96 -11.14 -6.36 -3.71
N ARG A 97 -11.70 -7.04 -2.71
CA ARG A 97 -12.65 -8.15 -2.90
C ARG A 97 -14.01 -7.68 -3.42
N GLU A 98 -14.46 -6.50 -3.00
CA GLU A 98 -15.75 -5.94 -3.42
C GLU A 98 -15.80 -5.74 -4.94
N ARG A 99 -14.75 -5.14 -5.52
CA ARG A 99 -14.66 -4.95 -6.99
C ARG A 99 -14.68 -6.27 -7.75
N TYR A 100 -13.93 -7.27 -7.27
CA TYR A 100 -13.95 -8.61 -7.87
C TYR A 100 -15.34 -9.27 -7.77
N ALA A 101 -16.04 -9.10 -6.64
CA ALA A 101 -17.40 -9.61 -6.48
C ALA A 101 -18.40 -8.93 -7.44
N HIS A 102 -18.12 -7.70 -7.86
CA HIS A 102 -18.89 -6.96 -8.86
C HIS A 102 -18.46 -7.21 -10.31
N GLY A 103 -17.54 -8.14 -10.56
CA GLY A 103 -17.11 -8.48 -11.92
C GLY A 103 -15.95 -7.65 -12.47
N GLU A 104 -15.29 -6.84 -11.63
CA GLU A 104 -14.06 -6.13 -12.02
C GLU A 104 -12.84 -7.01 -11.74
N TRP A 105 -12.25 -7.58 -12.79
CA TRP A 105 -11.23 -8.65 -12.62
C TRP A 105 -9.78 -8.23 -12.89
N GLY A 106 -9.51 -6.98 -13.24
CA GLY A 106 -8.18 -6.53 -13.67
C GLY A 106 -7.66 -5.36 -12.86
N GLY A 107 -6.37 -5.36 -12.50
CA GLY A 107 -5.73 -4.29 -11.72
C GLY A 107 -5.61 -2.92 -12.42
N TYR A 108 -6.32 -2.73 -13.55
CA TYR A 108 -6.23 -1.59 -14.47
C TYR A 108 -4.80 -1.15 -14.78
N GLY A 109 -3.87 -2.11 -14.80
CA GLY A 109 -2.45 -1.84 -15.00
C GLY A 109 -1.72 -1.15 -13.83
N HIS A 110 -2.38 -0.79 -12.73
CA HIS A 110 -1.81 0.03 -11.65
C HIS A 110 -1.46 -0.74 -10.37
N SER A 111 -1.90 -1.99 -10.24
CA SER A 111 -1.54 -2.83 -9.10
C SER A 111 -0.12 -3.39 -9.25
N ASP A 112 0.71 -3.23 -8.23
CA ASP A 112 2.03 -3.85 -8.17
C ASP A 112 1.97 -5.29 -7.60
N PRO A 113 2.83 -6.21 -8.08
CA PRO A 113 2.97 -7.59 -7.59
C PRO A 113 3.72 -7.63 -6.25
N CYS A 114 3.12 -7.06 -5.20
CA CYS A 114 3.78 -6.86 -3.91
C CYS A 114 2.93 -7.24 -2.69
N ASN A 115 2.22 -8.36 -2.77
CA ASN A 115 1.61 -8.96 -1.58
C ASN A 115 2.70 -9.35 -0.57
N GLY A 116 2.40 -9.13 0.71
CA GLY A 116 3.35 -9.30 1.81
C GLY A 116 4.38 -8.18 1.93
N ALA A 117 4.39 -7.18 1.05
CA ALA A 117 5.31 -6.06 1.15
C ALA A 117 4.95 -5.12 2.30
N PHE A 118 5.96 -4.42 2.80
CA PHE A 118 5.82 -3.37 3.80
C PHE A 118 6.62 -2.13 3.42
N LEU A 119 6.27 -1.00 4.02
CA LEU A 119 6.97 0.28 3.92
C LEU A 119 7.13 0.89 5.29
N ILE A 120 8.28 1.54 5.53
CA ILE A 120 8.58 2.28 6.75
C ILE A 120 9.03 3.69 6.37
N CYS A 121 8.36 4.69 6.93
CA CYS A 121 8.75 6.09 6.87
C CYS A 121 8.92 6.62 8.30
N ARG A 122 10.04 7.25 8.62
CA ARG A 122 10.31 7.89 9.91
C ARG A 122 10.71 9.34 9.68
N ASN A 123 10.08 10.27 10.38
CA ASN A 123 10.36 11.70 10.28
C ASN A 123 10.45 12.21 8.83
N ARG A 124 9.53 11.72 7.97
CA ARG A 124 9.44 12.05 6.54
C ARG A 124 10.54 11.42 5.65
N SER A 125 11.40 10.58 6.21
CA SER A 125 12.40 9.79 5.47
C SER A 125 11.94 8.35 5.31
N PHE A 126 12.00 7.80 4.11
CA PHE A 126 11.70 6.40 3.87
C PHE A 126 12.91 5.53 4.26
N LEU A 127 12.71 4.63 5.21
CA LEU A 127 13.75 3.70 5.68
C LEU A 127 13.70 2.36 4.93
N ALA A 128 12.50 1.92 4.57
CA ALA A 128 12.27 0.75 3.75
C ALA A 128 11.11 1.05 2.81
N CYS A 129 11.37 1.20 1.52
CA CYS A 129 10.34 1.45 0.51
C CYS A 129 10.80 0.93 -0.86
N GLY A 130 9.85 0.70 -1.76
CA GLY A 130 10.18 0.52 -3.17
C GLY A 130 10.72 1.81 -3.80
N PRO A 131 11.20 1.77 -5.06
CA PRO A 131 11.83 2.90 -5.74
C PRO A 131 10.87 4.05 -6.09
N GLY A 132 9.57 3.93 -5.75
CA GLY A 132 8.52 4.80 -6.22
C GLY A 132 7.94 4.34 -7.56
N PRO A 133 7.17 5.19 -8.27
CA PRO A 133 6.54 4.82 -9.53
C PRO A 133 7.59 4.50 -10.58
N VAL A 134 7.51 3.28 -11.10
CA VAL A 134 8.38 2.75 -12.16
C VAL A 134 7.53 2.21 -13.30
N TYR A 135 8.08 2.24 -14.51
CA TYR A 135 7.39 1.75 -15.71
C TYR A 135 7.18 0.23 -15.67
N ARG A 136 8.15 -0.53 -15.16
CA ARG A 136 8.07 -1.98 -14.99
C ARG A 136 7.71 -2.34 -13.55
N ARG A 137 6.82 -3.31 -13.37
CA ARG A 137 6.34 -3.79 -12.07
C ARG A 137 7.09 -5.06 -11.70
N ASP A 138 8.09 -4.91 -10.83
CA ASP A 138 8.89 -6.03 -10.37
C ASP A 138 8.66 -6.25 -8.88
N THR A 139 8.38 -7.48 -8.51
CA THR A 139 8.30 -7.94 -7.12
C THR A 139 9.59 -7.62 -6.37
N ALA A 140 10.74 -7.71 -7.05
CA ALA A 140 12.06 -7.39 -6.50
C ALA A 140 12.22 -5.91 -6.10
N LEU A 141 11.34 -5.01 -6.55
CA LEU A 141 11.32 -3.61 -6.15
C LEU A 141 10.51 -3.35 -4.88
N HIS A 142 10.02 -4.41 -4.23
CA HIS A 142 9.25 -4.32 -3.00
C HIS A 142 9.89 -5.19 -1.92
N ASN A 143 9.60 -4.87 -0.65
CA ASN A 143 10.11 -5.61 0.51
C ASN A 143 9.43 -6.98 0.67
N THR A 144 9.62 -7.89 -0.29
CA THR A 144 9.05 -9.24 -0.35
C THR A 144 10.02 -10.23 -1.01
N VAL A 145 9.62 -11.48 -1.18
CA VAL A 145 10.50 -12.59 -1.62
C VAL A 145 10.32 -12.88 -3.11
N THR A 146 11.41 -13.26 -3.76
CA THR A 146 11.41 -13.83 -5.12
C THR A 146 11.95 -15.27 -5.11
N PHE A 147 11.51 -16.07 -6.07
CA PHE A 147 11.89 -17.47 -6.24
C PHE A 147 12.49 -17.66 -7.63
N ASP A 148 13.70 -18.21 -7.71
CA ASP A 148 14.45 -18.37 -8.97
C ASP A 148 14.48 -17.09 -9.85
N GLY A 149 14.60 -15.94 -9.18
CA GLY A 149 14.67 -14.61 -9.82
C GLY A 149 13.33 -14.10 -10.33
N ARG A 150 12.22 -14.79 -10.02
CA ARG A 150 10.87 -14.46 -10.45
C ARG A 150 9.99 -14.11 -9.25
N GLY A 151 9.10 -13.17 -9.47
CA GLY A 151 8.20 -12.66 -8.46
C GLY A 151 6.77 -13.23 -8.52
N GLN A 152 5.85 -12.45 -7.97
CA GLN A 152 4.43 -12.75 -7.94
C GLN A 152 3.80 -12.59 -9.34
N ILE A 153 2.55 -13.00 -9.49
CA ILE A 153 1.78 -12.81 -10.72
C ILE A 153 1.78 -11.31 -11.11
N GLY A 154 2.24 -11.03 -12.32
CA GLY A 154 2.45 -9.67 -12.81
C GLY A 154 3.90 -9.17 -12.73
N ASP A 155 4.81 -9.96 -12.18
CA ASP A 155 6.24 -9.66 -12.12
C ASP A 155 6.85 -9.44 -13.52
N SER A 156 7.71 -8.42 -13.63
CA SER A 156 8.35 -7.98 -14.86
C SER A 156 7.42 -7.46 -15.96
N LEU A 157 6.11 -7.32 -15.69
CA LEU A 157 5.17 -6.73 -16.64
C LEU A 157 5.14 -5.20 -16.51
N VAL A 158 4.82 -4.53 -17.61
CA VAL A 158 4.53 -3.08 -17.60
C VAL A 158 3.17 -2.81 -16.94
N TRP A 159 2.22 -3.70 -17.16
CA TRP A 159 0.86 -3.62 -16.67
C TRP A 159 0.53 -4.87 -15.87
N ALA A 160 -0.19 -4.70 -14.76
CA ALA A 160 -0.80 -5.82 -14.06
C ALA A 160 -1.62 -6.68 -15.04
N PRO A 161 -1.65 -8.01 -14.89
CA PRO A 161 -2.49 -8.88 -15.71
C PRO A 161 -3.94 -8.41 -15.72
N GLU A 162 -4.60 -8.52 -16.88
CA GLU A 162 -6.02 -8.15 -17.04
C GLU A 162 -6.95 -9.01 -16.20
N PHE A 163 -6.50 -10.21 -15.85
CA PHE A 163 -7.24 -11.16 -15.03
C PHE A 163 -6.30 -11.86 -14.05
N ILE A 164 -6.65 -11.84 -12.77
CA ILE A 164 -6.05 -12.69 -11.74
C ILE A 164 -7.20 -13.45 -11.07
N PRO A 165 -7.27 -14.79 -11.19
CA PRO A 165 -8.36 -15.53 -10.59
C PRO A 165 -8.28 -15.49 -9.06
N ALA A 166 -9.44 -15.59 -8.40
CA ALA A 166 -9.54 -15.35 -6.95
C ALA A 166 -8.77 -16.37 -6.10
N ASP A 167 -8.55 -17.58 -6.62
CA ASP A 167 -7.72 -18.61 -6.01
C ASP A 167 -6.22 -18.25 -5.99
N ARG A 168 -5.80 -17.24 -6.75
CA ARG A 168 -4.44 -16.69 -6.78
C ARG A 168 -4.22 -15.49 -5.86
N PHE A 169 -5.25 -15.05 -5.15
CA PHE A 169 -5.07 -13.97 -4.19
C PHE A 169 -4.28 -14.46 -2.98
N SER A 170 -3.36 -13.63 -2.51
CA SER A 170 -2.83 -13.81 -1.17
C SER A 170 -3.96 -13.62 -0.15
N ARG A 171 -3.82 -14.27 1.00
CA ARG A 171 -4.86 -14.30 2.02
C ARG A 171 -4.29 -13.83 3.34
N LEU A 172 -4.96 -12.86 3.97
CA LEU A 172 -4.74 -12.54 5.38
C LEU A 172 -5.27 -13.72 6.21
N ILE A 173 -4.38 -14.35 6.98
CA ILE A 173 -4.70 -15.41 7.92
C ILE A 173 -5.13 -14.78 9.25
N GLN A 174 -4.34 -13.81 9.71
CA GLN A 174 -4.58 -13.13 10.97
C GLN A 174 -4.21 -11.65 10.84
N THR A 175 -5.04 -10.79 11.43
CA THR A 175 -4.73 -9.38 11.63
C THR A 175 -5.10 -8.99 13.04
N SER A 176 -4.18 -8.36 13.76
CA SER A 176 -4.46 -7.68 15.02
C SER A 176 -3.88 -6.28 14.95
N VAL A 177 -4.66 -5.29 15.37
CA VAL A 177 -4.28 -3.88 15.35
C VAL A 177 -4.73 -3.22 16.64
N GLU A 178 -3.79 -2.61 17.34
CA GLU A 178 -4.05 -1.78 18.52
C GLU A 178 -3.47 -0.38 18.28
N GLU A 179 -3.60 0.54 19.24
CA GLU A 179 -3.19 1.95 19.02
C GLU A 179 -1.71 2.12 18.62
N THR A 180 -0.83 1.24 19.09
CA THR A 180 0.62 1.35 18.89
C THR A 180 1.26 0.06 18.36
N SER A 181 0.46 -0.98 18.09
CA SER A 181 0.95 -2.30 17.69
C SER A 181 0.17 -2.88 16.50
N LEU A 182 0.83 -3.75 15.75
CA LEU A 182 0.32 -4.39 14.55
C LEU A 182 0.84 -5.83 14.48
N LEU A 183 -0.05 -6.77 14.19
CA LEU A 183 0.25 -8.11 13.70
C LEU A 183 -0.48 -8.34 12.38
N MET A 184 0.25 -8.74 11.35
CA MET A 184 -0.30 -9.22 10.09
C MET A 184 0.33 -10.58 9.78
N GLU A 185 -0.49 -11.59 9.57
CA GLU A 185 -0.08 -12.89 9.04
C GLU A 185 -0.79 -13.15 7.72
N ALA A 186 -0.02 -13.52 6.70
CA ALA A 186 -0.54 -13.74 5.36
C ALA A 186 0.06 -14.99 4.71
N GLU A 187 -0.81 -15.74 4.02
CA GLU A 187 -0.42 -16.77 3.06
C GLU A 187 -0.22 -16.11 1.69
N LEU A 188 0.99 -16.23 1.16
CA LEU A 188 1.46 -15.55 -0.03
C LEU A 188 1.70 -16.51 -1.20
N ALA A 189 1.81 -17.82 -0.98
CA ALA A 189 2.09 -18.79 -2.04
C ALA A 189 1.14 -18.69 -3.25
N PRO A 190 -0.19 -18.49 -3.08
CA PRO A 190 -1.10 -18.36 -4.23
C PRO A 190 -0.76 -17.20 -5.19
N ALA A 191 -0.07 -16.17 -4.70
CA ALA A 191 0.35 -15.04 -5.51
C ALA A 191 1.53 -15.36 -6.44
N TYR A 192 2.12 -16.55 -6.34
CA TYR A 192 3.20 -17.04 -7.20
C TYR A 192 2.68 -18.07 -8.20
N LEU A 193 3.34 -18.17 -9.35
CA LEU A 193 3.00 -19.15 -10.38
C LEU A 193 3.50 -20.55 -9.98
N ASP A 194 2.70 -21.58 -10.25
CA ASP A 194 2.95 -22.95 -9.75
C ASP A 194 4.32 -23.52 -10.14
N PHE A 195 4.84 -23.16 -11.33
CA PHE A 195 6.14 -23.65 -11.79
C PHE A 195 7.32 -23.16 -10.93
N LEU A 196 7.11 -22.17 -10.05
CA LEU A 196 8.11 -21.73 -9.07
C LEU A 196 8.22 -22.66 -7.86
N GLY A 197 7.33 -23.66 -7.75
CA GLY A 197 7.40 -24.68 -6.70
C GLY A 197 7.19 -24.15 -5.28
N VAL A 198 6.49 -23.03 -5.10
CA VAL A 198 6.17 -22.48 -3.78
C VAL A 198 4.94 -23.19 -3.21
N ARG A 199 5.14 -24.09 -2.23
CA ARG A 199 4.05 -24.86 -1.63
C ARG A 199 3.32 -24.09 -0.54
N SER A 200 4.08 -23.42 0.32
CA SER A 200 3.55 -22.51 1.33
C SER A 200 4.49 -21.33 1.52
N PHE A 201 3.92 -20.16 1.75
CA PHE A 201 4.68 -18.97 2.10
C PHE A 201 3.87 -18.12 3.07
N ASN A 202 4.13 -18.34 4.36
CA ASN A 202 3.49 -17.64 5.45
C ASN A 202 4.41 -16.53 5.95
N ARG A 203 4.00 -15.28 5.75
CA ARG A 203 4.70 -14.11 6.26
C ARG A 203 3.98 -13.53 7.46
N ARG A 204 4.72 -13.35 8.56
CA ARG A 204 4.28 -12.61 9.73
C ARG A 204 5.02 -11.30 9.84
N ILE A 205 4.29 -10.20 9.87
CA ILE A 205 4.79 -8.86 10.15
C ILE A 205 4.24 -8.45 11.50
N PHE A 206 5.14 -8.22 12.46
CA PHE A 206 4.79 -7.82 13.81
C PHE A 206 5.53 -6.54 14.19
N CYS A 207 4.78 -5.52 14.54
CA CYS A 207 5.27 -4.29 15.14
C CYS A 207 4.70 -4.19 16.55
N PRO A 208 5.46 -4.54 17.60
CA PRO A 208 5.02 -4.35 18.98
C PRO A 208 4.98 -2.86 19.35
N ASP A 209 4.57 -2.56 20.58
CA ASP A 209 4.78 -1.22 21.16
C ASP A 209 6.25 -0.97 21.56
N ALA A 210 7.15 -1.12 20.59
CA ALA A 210 8.55 -0.76 20.65
C ALA A 210 8.98 -0.23 19.27
N ASP A 211 10.16 0.37 19.18
CA ASP A 211 10.71 0.89 17.93
C ASP A 211 11.37 -0.21 17.09
N VAL A 212 10.60 -1.26 16.78
CA VAL A 212 11.06 -2.45 16.04
C VAL A 212 9.96 -2.97 15.11
N LEU A 213 10.37 -3.47 13.95
CA LEU A 213 9.54 -4.26 13.05
C LEU A 213 10.17 -5.64 12.88
N LEU A 214 9.40 -6.69 13.18
CA LEU A 214 9.81 -8.07 13.00
C LEU A 214 9.08 -8.64 11.78
N VAL A 215 9.85 -9.23 10.86
CA VAL A 215 9.33 -9.96 9.70
C VAL A 215 9.83 -11.39 9.80
N HIS A 216 8.91 -12.35 9.83
CA HIS A 216 9.21 -13.76 9.90
C HIS A 216 8.53 -14.50 8.76
N ASP A 217 9.33 -15.12 7.90
CA ASP A 217 8.88 -15.86 6.74
C ASP A 217 9.06 -17.36 6.97
N ARG A 218 7.97 -18.12 6.85
CA ARG A 218 7.99 -19.58 6.77
C ARG A 218 7.66 -20.00 5.35
N ILE A 219 8.62 -20.61 4.66
CA ILE A 219 8.52 -20.97 3.25
C ILE A 219 8.78 -22.46 3.10
N GLU A 220 7.89 -23.15 2.39
CA GLU A 220 8.08 -24.54 1.97
C GLU A 220 8.11 -24.61 0.45
N LEU A 221 9.15 -25.25 -0.08
CA LEU A 221 9.41 -25.36 -1.52
C LEU A 221 9.32 -26.80 -2.00
N GLU A 222 9.08 -26.98 -3.29
CA GLU A 222 9.38 -28.23 -3.98
C GLU A 222 10.89 -28.49 -3.98
N LYS A 223 11.28 -29.77 -4.04
CA LYS A 223 12.65 -30.25 -3.80
C LYS A 223 13.74 -29.55 -4.62
N ASN A 224 13.40 -28.96 -5.77
CA ASN A 224 14.33 -28.32 -6.70
C ASN A 224 14.19 -26.79 -6.80
N ALA A 225 13.20 -26.19 -6.13
CA ALA A 225 12.98 -24.73 -6.17
C ALA A 225 13.95 -24.00 -5.23
N ARG A 226 14.32 -22.75 -5.58
CA ARG A 226 15.23 -21.94 -4.76
C ARG A 226 14.58 -20.62 -4.33
N CYS A 227 14.79 -20.26 -3.07
CA CYS A 227 14.41 -18.97 -2.51
C CYS A 227 15.58 -17.99 -2.60
N ASN A 228 15.35 -16.82 -3.19
CA ASN A 228 16.35 -15.75 -3.27
C ASN A 228 16.19 -14.72 -2.14
N GLY A 229 15.86 -15.17 -0.92
CA GLY A 229 15.74 -14.30 0.26
C GLY A 229 14.77 -13.11 0.11
N ILE A 230 14.75 -12.21 1.09
CA ILE A 230 13.98 -10.97 1.02
C ILE A 230 14.74 -9.97 0.15
N CYS A 231 14.12 -9.49 -0.93
CA CYS A 231 14.58 -8.30 -1.62
C CYS A 231 14.20 -7.10 -0.75
N ILE A 232 15.12 -6.59 0.07
CA ILE A 232 14.97 -5.27 0.70
C ILE A 232 15.67 -4.28 -0.23
N PRO A 233 14.96 -3.57 -1.12
CA PRO A 233 15.54 -2.42 -1.81
C PRO A 233 15.87 -1.33 -0.77
N MET A 234 17.00 -1.45 -0.09
CA MET A 234 17.52 -0.39 0.78
C MET A 234 18.07 0.71 -0.12
N ARG A 235 17.31 1.78 -0.31
CA ARG A 235 17.91 3.07 -0.68
C ARG A 235 18.52 3.66 0.58
N PHE A 236 19.84 3.51 0.73
CA PHE A 236 20.60 4.47 1.50
C PHE A 236 20.52 5.79 0.73
N LEU A 237 19.66 6.70 1.18
CA LEU A 237 19.76 8.10 0.77
C LEU A 237 21.02 8.64 1.46
N SER A 238 22.11 8.76 0.69
CA SER A 238 23.30 9.54 1.04
C SER A 238 22.98 11.02 1.10
#